data_AF-A0A2H3DSZ6-F1
#
_entry.id   AF-A0A2H3DSZ6-F1
#
_cell.length_a   1.000
_cell.length_b   1.000
_cell.length_c   1.000
_cell.angle_alpha   90.00
_cell.angle_beta   90.00
_cell.angle_gamma   90.00
#
_symmetry.space_group_name_H-M   'P 1'
#
loop_
_entity.id
_entity.type
_entity.pdbx_description
1 polymer ?
#
loop_
_entity_poly.entity_id
_entity_poly.type
_entity_poly.pdbx_seq_one_letter_code
_entity_poly.pdbx_strand_id
1 'polypeptide(L)'
;MIKVLSNDEHLNTSSGFRIPLGSPSPSFPTEDLTGLPPCHDTNGDPIYIGSAIFGKSIHPCKIEPHLAVPCSVPFSGRNIAHMGHYDLLPFNPNTMEFVLMSQGCFPAGRKLVKGGYDQDGTPLYHGVAMLNGIRIPGSISHRWPGCNITWGNTPHLVHSDYEILCWK
;
A
#
# COMPACT_ATOMS: atom_id res chain seq x y z
N MET A 1 -23.92 -31.14 -9.24
CA MET A 1 -22.83 -31.41 -8.29
C MET A 1 -22.05 -30.12 -8.12
N ILE A 2 -22.41 -29.32 -7.11
CA ILE A 2 -21.80 -28.00 -6.87
C ILE A 2 -20.50 -28.26 -6.14
N LYS A 3 -19.38 -27.91 -6.78
CA LYS A 3 -18.05 -28.01 -6.19
C LYS A 3 -17.93 -26.88 -5.17
N VAL A 4 -18.10 -27.22 -3.90
CA VAL A 4 -17.72 -26.32 -2.79
C VAL A 4 -16.21 -26.18 -2.88
N LEU A 5 -15.73 -25.01 -3.30
CA LEU A 5 -14.31 -24.69 -3.26
C LEU A 5 -13.93 -24.51 -1.80
N SER A 6 -12.90 -25.24 -1.37
CA SER A 6 -12.33 -25.18 -0.02
C SER A 6 -11.85 -23.75 0.29
N ASN A 7 -12.02 -23.32 1.54
CA ASN A 7 -11.60 -22.02 2.08
C ASN A 7 -10.07 -21.77 2.03
N ASP A 8 -9.28 -22.72 1.53
CA ASP A 8 -7.81 -22.65 1.56
C ASP A 8 -7.16 -21.93 0.35
N GLU A 9 -7.90 -21.62 -0.71
CA GLU A 9 -7.32 -20.93 -1.89
C GLU A 9 -7.11 -19.42 -1.70
N HIS A 10 -7.59 -18.83 -0.59
CA HIS A 10 -7.40 -17.39 -0.34
C HIS A 10 -6.04 -17.04 0.29
N LEU A 11 -5.31 -18.01 0.85
CA LEU A 11 -4.01 -17.77 1.50
C LEU A 11 -2.80 -17.74 0.54
N ASN A 12 -2.96 -18.08 -0.75
CA ASN A 12 -1.82 -18.22 -1.66
C ASN A 12 -1.60 -17.04 -2.62
N THR A 13 -2.31 -15.93 -2.46
CA THR A 13 -2.09 -14.73 -3.28
C THR A 13 -0.95 -13.90 -2.71
N SER A 14 -0.02 -13.44 -3.55
CA SER A 14 1.07 -12.54 -3.12
C SER A 14 0.57 -11.19 -2.59
N SER A 15 -0.70 -10.86 -2.82
CA SER A 15 -1.39 -9.66 -2.38
C SER A 15 -2.06 -9.80 -1.00
N GLY A 16 -2.39 -11.00 -0.54
CA GLY A 16 -3.12 -11.21 0.72
C GLY A 16 -4.57 -10.70 0.71
N PHE A 17 -5.24 -10.80 1.88
CA PHE A 17 -6.60 -10.31 2.10
C PHE A 17 -6.69 -8.78 1.98
N ARG A 18 -7.82 -8.29 1.46
CA ARG A 18 -8.07 -6.88 1.14
C ARG A 18 -9.49 -6.47 1.52
N ILE A 19 -9.64 -5.23 1.98
CA ILE A 19 -10.95 -4.63 2.27
C ILE A 19 -11.29 -3.62 1.17
N PRO A 20 -12.33 -3.86 0.37
CA PRO A 20 -12.72 -2.96 -0.71
C PRO A 20 -13.35 -1.67 -0.15
N LEU A 21 -12.90 -0.53 -0.67
CA LEU A 21 -13.34 0.82 -0.33
C LEU A 21 -13.57 1.65 -1.61
N GLY A 22 -14.21 2.81 -1.47
CA GLY A 22 -14.57 3.71 -2.57
C GLY A 22 -16.04 3.62 -2.95
N SER A 23 -16.55 4.62 -3.67
CA SER A 23 -18.00 4.85 -3.81
C SER A 23 -18.80 3.71 -4.48
N PRO A 24 -20.00 3.38 -3.98
CA PRO A 24 -20.66 3.87 -2.76
C PRO A 24 -20.29 3.01 -1.55
N SER A 25 -19.05 3.07 -1.06
CA SER A 25 -18.67 2.40 0.18
C SER A 25 -19.25 3.13 1.39
N PRO A 26 -19.67 2.41 2.45
CA PRO A 26 -20.02 3.02 3.73
C PRO A 26 -18.83 3.78 4.34
N SER A 27 -19.07 4.40 5.51
CA SER A 27 -18.02 4.99 6.35
C SER A 27 -16.81 4.07 6.48
N PHE A 28 -15.64 4.67 6.69
CA PHE A 28 -14.39 3.91 6.83
C PHE A 28 -14.52 2.79 7.88
N PRO A 29 -14.02 1.57 7.63
CA PRO A 29 -14.22 0.44 8.52
C PRO A 29 -13.54 0.65 9.87
N THR A 30 -14.08 0.03 10.90
CA THR A 30 -13.57 0.07 12.27
C THR A 30 -12.26 -0.71 12.43
N GLU A 31 -11.56 -0.49 13.54
CA GLU A 31 -10.22 -1.06 13.81
C GLU A 31 -10.22 -2.60 13.90
N ASP A 32 -11.33 -3.22 14.29
CA ASP A 32 -11.48 -4.69 14.29
C ASP A 32 -11.34 -5.31 12.89
N LEU A 33 -11.62 -4.53 11.84
CA LEU A 33 -11.46 -4.94 10.45
C LEU A 33 -10.13 -4.45 9.85
N THR A 34 -9.80 -3.17 10.07
CA THR A 34 -8.60 -2.56 9.45
C THR A 34 -7.30 -2.95 10.15
N GLY A 35 -7.37 -3.37 11.41
CA GLY A 35 -6.23 -3.48 12.30
C GLY A 35 -5.65 -2.10 12.67
N LEU A 36 -4.55 -2.12 13.42
CA LEU A 36 -3.85 -0.89 13.76
C LEU A 36 -3.22 -0.25 12.52
N PRO A 37 -3.27 1.09 12.40
CA PRO A 37 -2.61 1.80 11.31
C PRO A 37 -1.09 1.60 11.39
N PRO A 38 -0.42 1.26 10.28
CA PRO A 38 1.03 1.11 10.27
C PRO A 38 1.76 2.46 10.39
N CYS A 39 1.11 3.59 10.12
CA CYS A 39 1.71 4.92 10.04
C CYS A 39 0.76 5.97 10.62
N HIS A 40 1.32 7.11 11.02
CA HIS A 40 0.56 8.28 11.49
C HIS A 40 1.14 9.55 10.85
N ASP A 41 0.29 10.55 10.63
CA ASP A 41 0.71 11.85 10.13
C ASP A 41 1.34 12.72 11.24
N THR A 42 1.65 13.98 10.93
CA THR A 42 2.23 14.91 11.92
C THR A 42 1.27 15.32 13.04
N ASN A 43 -0.04 15.14 12.86
CA ASN A 43 -1.07 15.42 13.87
C ASN A 43 -1.37 14.17 14.71
N GLY A 44 -0.84 13.01 14.34
CA GLY A 44 -1.15 11.72 14.96
C GLY A 44 -2.36 11.03 14.33
N ASP A 45 -2.88 11.53 13.21
CA ASP A 45 -3.99 10.91 12.50
C ASP A 45 -3.52 9.63 11.78
N PRO A 46 -4.37 8.58 11.71
CA PRO A 46 -3.98 7.29 11.19
C PRO A 46 -3.77 7.30 9.66
N ILE A 47 -2.71 6.63 9.22
CA ILE A 47 -2.40 6.41 7.81
C ILE A 47 -2.32 4.91 7.53
N TYR A 48 -3.15 4.45 6.60
CA TYR A 48 -3.21 3.06 6.15
C TYR A 48 -2.56 2.87 4.77
N ILE A 49 -2.25 1.62 4.47
CA ILE A 49 -1.71 1.16 3.18
C ILE A 49 -2.82 0.49 2.37
N GLY A 50 -2.83 0.72 1.06
CA GLY A 50 -3.80 0.09 0.18
C GLY A 50 -3.40 0.08 -1.27
N SER A 51 -4.33 -0.29 -2.13
CA SER A 51 -4.14 -0.45 -3.56
C SER A 51 -5.27 0.25 -4.32
N ALA A 52 -4.96 1.34 -5.03
CA ALA A 52 -5.91 2.06 -5.85
C ALA A 52 -6.07 1.40 -7.23
N ILE A 53 -7.32 1.23 -7.66
CA ILE A 53 -7.67 0.57 -8.92
C ILE A 53 -7.86 1.63 -10.01
N PHE A 54 -7.01 1.57 -11.02
CA PHE A 54 -7.13 2.34 -12.27
C PHE A 54 -7.58 1.41 -13.39
N GLY A 55 -7.93 1.96 -14.56
CA GLY A 55 -8.52 1.18 -15.64
C GLY A 55 -7.67 -0.02 -16.12
N LYS A 56 -6.34 0.11 -16.15
CA LYS A 56 -5.41 -0.97 -16.59
C LYS A 56 -4.28 -1.24 -15.61
N SER A 57 -4.32 -0.65 -14.43
CA SER A 57 -3.24 -0.75 -13.44
C SER A 57 -3.78 -0.67 -12.03
N ILE A 58 -3.01 -1.19 -11.08
CA ILE A 58 -3.32 -1.15 -9.65
C ILE A 58 -2.09 -0.64 -8.94
N HIS A 59 -2.21 0.47 -8.20
CA HIS A 59 -1.06 1.14 -7.61
C HIS A 59 -1.17 1.15 -6.08
N PRO A 60 -0.08 0.86 -5.35
CA PRO A 60 0.00 1.14 -3.93
C PRO A 60 -0.40 2.58 -3.63
N CYS A 61 -1.21 2.77 -2.60
CA CYS A 61 -1.76 4.05 -2.20
C CYS A 61 -1.63 4.28 -0.70
N LYS A 62 -1.62 5.57 -0.34
CA LYS A 62 -1.75 6.05 1.03
C LYS A 62 -3.23 6.33 1.30
N ILE A 63 -3.74 5.85 2.43
CA ILE A 63 -5.14 6.04 2.83
C ILE A 63 -5.19 6.81 4.15
N GLU A 64 -5.81 7.99 4.13
CA GLU A 64 -5.97 8.91 5.26
C GLU A 64 -7.47 9.14 5.51
N PRO A 65 -8.12 8.33 6.37
CA PRO A 65 -9.58 8.33 6.52
C PRO A 65 -10.18 9.65 6.99
N HIS A 66 -9.37 10.50 7.63
CA HIS A 66 -9.77 11.81 8.14
C HIS A 66 -9.90 12.87 7.02
N LEU A 67 -9.40 12.61 5.81
CA LEU A 67 -9.48 13.53 4.68
C LEU A 67 -10.76 13.34 3.85
N ALA A 68 -11.20 14.41 3.19
CA ALA A 68 -12.35 14.36 2.28
C ALA A 68 -12.16 13.40 1.09
N VAL A 69 -10.91 13.26 0.61
CA VAL A 69 -10.51 12.23 -0.36
C VAL A 69 -9.42 11.37 0.29
N PRO A 70 -9.78 10.22 0.89
CA PRO A 70 -8.86 9.46 1.72
C PRO A 70 -7.70 8.82 0.94
N CYS A 71 -7.92 8.47 -0.33
CA CYS A 71 -6.96 7.68 -1.10
C CYS A 71 -6.09 8.59 -1.97
N SER A 72 -4.75 8.49 -1.80
CA SER A 72 -3.79 9.22 -2.61
C SER A 72 -2.71 8.28 -3.19
N VAL A 73 -2.31 8.55 -4.44
CA VAL A 73 -1.42 7.69 -5.22
C VAL A 73 -0.29 8.51 -5.82
N PRO A 74 0.98 8.19 -5.55
CA PRO A 74 2.09 8.73 -6.32
C PRO A 74 2.13 8.04 -7.70
N PHE A 75 1.71 8.75 -8.75
CA PHE A 75 1.54 8.22 -10.10
C PHE A 75 2.17 9.15 -11.15
N SER A 76 3.08 8.62 -11.97
CA SER A 76 3.72 9.35 -13.09
C SER A 76 4.28 10.73 -12.70
N GLY A 77 4.97 10.81 -11.57
CA GLY A 77 5.55 12.07 -11.09
C GLY A 77 4.53 13.10 -10.61
N ARG A 78 3.29 12.67 -10.29
CA ARG A 78 2.26 13.51 -9.65
C ARG A 78 1.63 12.77 -8.47
N ASN A 79 1.01 13.52 -7.56
CA ASN A 79 0.05 12.94 -6.62
C ASN A 79 -1.35 12.95 -7.23
N ILE A 80 -2.02 11.79 -7.23
CA ILE A 80 -3.42 11.67 -7.62
C ILE A 80 -4.26 11.47 -6.37
N ALA A 81 -5.21 12.37 -6.13
CA ALA A 81 -6.31 12.13 -5.19
C ALA A 81 -7.34 11.21 -5.86
N HIS A 82 -7.36 9.94 -5.45
CA HIS A 82 -8.11 8.88 -6.12
C HIS A 82 -9.53 8.78 -5.56
N MET A 83 -10.53 9.02 -6.41
CA MET A 83 -11.95 8.98 -6.04
C MET A 83 -12.66 7.68 -6.46
N GLY A 84 -11.93 6.74 -7.07
CA GLY A 84 -12.47 5.45 -7.50
C GLY A 84 -12.39 4.38 -6.41
N HIS A 85 -12.49 3.12 -6.83
CA HIS A 85 -12.31 1.98 -5.93
C HIS A 85 -10.84 1.79 -5.53
N TYR A 86 -10.63 1.39 -4.29
CA TYR A 86 -9.33 1.04 -3.75
C TYR A 86 -9.48 0.01 -2.63
N ASP A 87 -8.44 -0.77 -2.41
CA ASP A 87 -8.44 -1.86 -1.45
C ASP A 87 -7.49 -1.55 -0.30
N LEU A 88 -7.98 -1.50 0.93
CA LEU A 88 -7.14 -1.42 2.13
C LEU A 88 -6.46 -2.78 2.38
N LEU A 89 -5.19 -2.74 2.76
CA LEU A 89 -4.47 -3.90 3.29
C LEU A 89 -4.37 -3.79 4.81
N PRO A 90 -5.07 -4.67 5.56
CA PRO A 90 -4.87 -4.73 7.00
C PRO A 90 -3.43 -5.17 7.29
N PHE A 91 -2.66 -4.32 7.96
CA PHE A 91 -1.31 -4.68 8.38
C PHE A 91 -1.41 -5.64 9.58
N ASN A 92 -0.80 -6.81 9.44
CA ASN A 92 -0.77 -7.80 10.52
C ASN A 92 0.69 -8.11 10.90
N PRO A 93 1.17 -7.67 12.07
CA PRO A 93 2.56 -7.89 12.48
C PRO A 93 2.90 -9.36 12.74
N ASN A 94 1.93 -10.26 12.84
CA ASN A 94 2.19 -11.70 12.97
C ASN A 94 2.54 -12.35 11.63
N THR A 95 2.10 -11.77 10.50
CA THR A 95 2.29 -12.35 9.16
C THR A 95 3.07 -11.45 8.21
N MET A 96 3.30 -10.19 8.59
CA MET A 96 4.00 -9.19 7.78
C MET A 96 5.08 -8.48 8.59
N GLU A 97 6.10 -7.99 7.91
CA GLU A 97 7.14 -7.11 8.47
C GLU A 97 7.58 -6.06 7.46
N PHE A 98 7.91 -4.87 7.96
CA PHE A 98 8.61 -3.84 7.21
C PHE A 98 10.11 -4.10 7.32
N VAL A 99 10.77 -4.30 6.18
CA VAL A 99 12.22 -4.55 6.13
C VAL A 99 12.91 -3.29 5.61
N LEU A 100 13.77 -2.70 6.44
CA LEU A 100 14.55 -1.51 6.09
C LEU A 100 15.50 -1.79 4.93
N MET A 101 15.47 -0.92 3.93
CA MET A 101 16.25 -0.99 2.71
C MET A 101 16.82 0.40 2.35
N SER A 102 17.76 0.40 1.41
CA SER A 102 18.34 1.61 0.85
C SER A 102 18.82 1.33 -0.58
N GLN A 103 18.99 2.39 -1.37
CA GLN A 103 19.67 2.37 -2.68
C GLN A 103 19.06 1.40 -3.70
N GLY A 104 17.72 1.25 -3.68
CA GLY A 104 17.02 0.37 -4.61
C GLY A 104 17.22 -1.12 -4.36
N CYS A 105 17.83 -1.51 -3.25
CA CYS A 105 17.96 -2.90 -2.88
C CYS A 105 16.60 -3.51 -2.50
N PHE A 106 16.50 -4.82 -2.72
CA PHE A 106 15.36 -5.65 -2.32
C PHE A 106 15.84 -6.70 -1.32
N PRO A 107 15.01 -7.08 -0.33
CA PRO A 107 15.41 -8.02 0.70
C PRO A 107 15.51 -9.43 0.13
N ALA A 108 16.73 -9.98 0.10
CA ALA A 108 17.02 -11.29 -0.48
C ALA A 108 16.25 -12.41 0.26
N GLY A 109 15.67 -13.33 -0.50
CA GLY A 109 14.94 -14.49 0.03
C GLY A 109 13.60 -14.17 0.70
N ARG A 110 13.17 -12.91 0.75
CA ARG A 110 11.86 -12.52 1.31
C ARG A 110 10.79 -12.51 0.23
N LYS A 111 9.55 -12.81 0.62
CA LYS A 111 8.37 -12.69 -0.24
C LYS A 111 7.75 -11.30 -0.05
N LEU A 112 7.85 -10.45 -1.07
CA LEU A 112 7.28 -9.10 -1.02
C LEU A 112 5.75 -9.11 -1.05
N VAL A 113 5.11 -8.18 -0.34
CA VAL A 113 3.67 -7.99 -0.42
C VAL A 113 3.33 -7.18 -1.67
N LYS A 114 2.70 -7.83 -2.65
CA LYS A 114 2.30 -7.19 -3.90
C LYS A 114 1.17 -6.21 -3.64
N GLY A 115 1.33 -4.96 -4.10
CA GLY A 115 0.31 -3.93 -4.05
C GLY A 115 -0.36 -3.62 -5.38
N GLY A 116 0.10 -4.25 -6.45
CA GLY A 116 -0.55 -4.18 -7.75
C GLY A 116 0.45 -4.33 -8.88
N TYR A 117 0.19 -3.62 -9.97
CA TYR A 117 0.99 -3.63 -11.19
C TYR A 117 0.73 -2.37 -12.00
N ASP A 118 1.74 -1.92 -12.75
CA ASP A 118 1.62 -0.83 -13.71
C ASP A 118 0.99 -1.32 -15.02
N GLN A 119 0.68 -0.41 -15.96
CA GLN A 119 -0.01 -0.72 -17.23
C GLN A 119 0.72 -1.76 -18.09
N ASP A 120 2.04 -1.85 -17.98
CA ASP A 120 2.88 -2.83 -18.68
C ASP A 120 2.96 -4.19 -17.95
N GLY A 121 2.25 -4.33 -16.83
CA GLY A 121 2.25 -5.53 -15.98
C GLY A 121 3.40 -5.56 -14.97
N THR A 122 4.28 -4.54 -14.94
CA THR A 122 5.37 -4.46 -13.96
C THR A 122 4.81 -4.52 -12.55
N PRO A 123 5.27 -5.44 -11.68
CA PRO A 123 4.75 -5.54 -10.32
C PRO A 123 5.12 -4.32 -9.48
N LEU A 124 4.17 -3.90 -8.65
CA LEU A 124 4.35 -2.85 -7.65
C LEU A 124 4.15 -3.45 -6.25
N TYR A 125 4.98 -3.02 -5.30
CA TYR A 125 4.98 -3.53 -3.93
C TYR A 125 4.72 -2.39 -2.94
N HIS A 126 4.17 -2.74 -1.78
CA HIS A 126 3.96 -1.79 -0.69
C HIS A 126 5.30 -1.41 -0.07
N GLY A 127 5.53 -0.11 0.06
CA GLY A 127 6.65 0.42 0.83
C GLY A 127 6.20 1.54 1.75
N VAL A 128 7.09 1.89 2.68
CA VAL A 128 6.95 3.03 3.58
C VAL A 128 8.29 3.75 3.57
N ALA A 129 8.30 5.08 3.50
CA ALA A 129 9.54 5.85 3.63
C ALA A 129 9.47 6.86 4.77
N MET A 130 10.61 7.10 5.41
CA MET A 130 10.74 8.15 6.41
C MET A 130 10.95 9.50 5.71
N LEU A 131 10.08 10.47 5.96
CA LEU A 131 10.26 11.84 5.51
C LEU A 131 9.70 12.80 6.55
N ASN A 132 10.46 13.83 6.90
CA ASN A 132 10.09 14.84 7.91
C ASN A 132 9.67 14.24 9.27
N GLY A 133 10.33 13.14 9.68
CA GLY A 133 10.09 12.49 10.98
C GLY A 133 8.86 11.61 11.04
N ILE A 134 8.13 11.42 9.93
CA ILE A 134 7.00 10.50 9.86
C ILE A 134 7.23 9.40 8.80
N ARG A 135 6.51 8.29 8.97
CA ARG A 135 6.49 7.17 8.05
C ARG A 135 5.34 7.34 7.06
N ILE A 136 5.66 7.31 5.76
CA ILE A 136 4.71 7.61 4.68
C ILE A 136 4.60 6.40 3.74
N PRO A 137 3.39 5.81 3.60
CA PRO A 137 3.11 4.81 2.58
C PRO A 137 3.42 5.24 1.15
N GLY A 138 3.91 4.30 0.35
CA GLY A 138 4.22 4.51 -1.05
C GLY A 138 4.37 3.22 -1.85
N SER A 139 4.95 3.38 -3.03
CA SER A 139 5.10 2.34 -4.05
C SER A 139 6.57 2.01 -4.30
N ILE A 140 6.87 0.72 -4.37
CA ILE A 140 8.18 0.15 -4.70
C ILE A 140 8.08 -0.59 -6.03
N SER A 141 9.09 -0.44 -6.88
CA SER A 141 9.23 -1.19 -8.13
C SER A 141 10.70 -1.46 -8.41
N HIS A 142 10.98 -2.53 -9.14
CA HIS A 142 12.32 -2.78 -9.70
C HIS A 142 12.73 -1.72 -10.75
N ARG A 143 11.79 -0.87 -11.21
CA ARG A 143 12.05 0.16 -12.21
C ARG A 143 12.68 1.44 -11.65
N TRP A 144 12.66 1.65 -10.33
CA TRP A 144 13.27 2.82 -9.69
C TRP A 144 13.94 2.46 -8.36
N PRO A 145 15.05 3.11 -8.00
CA PRO A 145 15.84 2.70 -6.83
C PRO A 145 15.36 3.39 -5.54
N GLY A 146 14.15 3.09 -5.08
CA GLY A 146 13.61 3.67 -3.85
C GLY A 146 12.10 3.51 -3.65
N CYS A 147 11.56 4.20 -2.64
CA CYS A 147 10.13 4.27 -2.38
C CYS A 147 9.54 5.57 -2.92
N ASN A 148 8.54 5.46 -3.78
CA ASN A 148 7.81 6.58 -4.32
C ASN A 148 6.61 6.90 -3.39
N ILE A 149 6.65 8.04 -2.72
CA ILE A 149 5.65 8.49 -1.73
C ILE A 149 5.03 9.83 -2.15
N THR A 150 3.97 10.24 -1.46
CA THR A 150 3.41 11.59 -1.57
C THR A 150 3.57 12.35 -0.26
N TRP A 151 4.11 13.58 -0.32
CA TRP A 151 4.14 14.55 0.77
C TRP A 151 3.64 15.92 0.30
N GLY A 152 2.65 16.51 0.99
CA GLY A 152 2.12 17.83 0.64
C GLY A 152 1.66 17.95 -0.83
N ASN A 153 0.99 16.91 -1.37
CA ASN A 153 0.61 16.77 -2.79
C ASN A 153 1.76 16.68 -3.80
N THR A 154 3.01 16.62 -3.33
CA THR A 154 4.20 16.46 -4.16
C THR A 154 4.70 15.03 -4.05
N PRO A 155 4.98 14.34 -5.16
CA PRO A 155 5.59 13.03 -5.13
C PRO A 155 7.08 13.13 -4.84
N HIS A 156 7.60 12.19 -4.06
CA HIS A 156 9.02 12.09 -3.71
C HIS A 156 9.50 10.65 -3.91
N LEU A 157 10.65 10.50 -4.58
CA LEU A 157 11.37 9.23 -4.61
C LEU A 157 12.43 9.24 -3.51
N VAL A 158 12.21 8.45 -2.46
CA VAL A 158 13.11 8.35 -1.31
C VAL A 158 14.06 7.17 -1.55
N HIS A 159 15.36 7.48 -1.63
CA HIS A 159 16.42 6.53 -1.97
C HIS A 159 17.07 5.84 -0.76
N SER A 160 16.96 6.42 0.44
CA SER A 160 17.42 5.83 1.71
C SER A 160 16.27 5.77 2.71
N ASP A 161 16.41 5.01 3.79
CA ASP A 161 15.46 5.04 4.91
C ASP A 161 14.02 4.72 4.51
N TYR A 162 13.88 3.78 3.57
CA TYR A 162 12.60 3.21 3.18
C TYR A 162 12.53 1.74 3.54
N GLU A 163 11.33 1.26 3.77
CA GLU A 163 11.04 -0.10 4.14
C GLU A 163 10.15 -0.75 3.08
N ILE A 164 10.40 -2.03 2.80
CA ILE A 164 9.57 -2.84 1.91
C ILE A 164 8.74 -3.79 2.78
N LEU A 165 7.43 -3.82 2.55
CA LEU A 165 6.56 -4.75 3.25
C LEU A 165 6.74 -6.17 2.70
N CYS A 166 7.09 -7.11 3.59
CA CYS A 166 7.32 -8.51 3.28
C CYS A 166 6.37 -9.40 4.09
N TRP A 167 6.03 -10.55 3.52
CA TRP A 167 5.44 -11.66 4.26
C TRP A 167 6.51 -12.32 5.13
N LYS A 168 6.13 -12.72 6.35
CA LYS A 168 6.93 -13.56 7.26
C LYS A 168 6.89 -15.02 6.85
#